data_AF-A0A924M801-F1
#
_entry.id   AF-A0A924M801-F1
#
_cell.length_a   1.000
_cell.length_b   1.000
_cell.length_c   1.000
_cell.angle_alpha   90.00
_cell.angle_beta   90.00
_cell.angle_gamma   90.00
#
_symmetry.space_group_name_H-M   'P 1'
#
loop_
_entity.id
_entity.type
_entity.pdbx_description
1 polymer ?
#
loop_
_entity_poly.entity_id
_entity_poly.type
_entity_poly.pdbx_seq_one_letter_code
_entity_poly.pdbx_strand_id
1 'polypeptide(L)' 'QFDPAFDASTIELRESSGGKYLGVTVTVTATSREQLDELYRTLRTHPMVKVVL' A
#
# COMPACT_ATOMS: atom_id res chain seq x y z
N GLN A 1 -10.49 -9.51 3.97
CA GLN A 1 -9.46 -9.97 3.02
C GLN A 1 -9.50 -8.99 1.86
N PHE A 2 -8.43 -8.21 1.67
CA PHE A 2 -8.47 -7.03 0.82
C PHE A 2 -8.41 -7.32 -0.67
N ASP A 3 -7.69 -8.34 -1.10
CA ASP A 3 -7.67 -8.80 -2.48
C ASP A 3 -7.25 -10.28 -2.48
N PRO A 4 -8.10 -11.21 -2.95
CA PRO A 4 -7.80 -12.64 -2.93
C PRO A 4 -6.71 -13.03 -3.95
N ALA A 5 -6.47 -12.20 -4.96
CA ALA A 5 -5.41 -12.37 -5.94
C ALA A 5 -4.12 -11.61 -5.57
N PHE A 6 -4.07 -11.01 -4.38
CA PHE A 6 -2.93 -10.22 -3.97
C PHE A 6 -1.69 -11.09 -3.78
N ASP A 7 -0.68 -10.84 -4.60
CA ASP A 7 0.62 -11.47 -4.48
C ASP A 7 1.62 -10.50 -3.84
N ALA A 8 2.03 -10.80 -2.60
CA ALA A 8 2.97 -9.96 -1.86
C ALA A 8 4.37 -9.91 -2.48
N SER A 9 4.70 -10.80 -3.41
CA SER A 9 5.99 -10.79 -4.13
C SER A 9 6.03 -9.69 -5.21
N THR A 10 4.88 -9.12 -5.57
CA THR A 10 4.78 -7.98 -6.50
C THR A 10 5.02 -6.63 -5.82
N ILE A 11 5.24 -6.62 -4.49
CA ILE A 11 5.53 -5.40 -3.76
C ILE A 11 6.93 -4.92 -4.13
N GLU A 12 6.99 -3.71 -4.71
CA GLU A 12 8.27 -3.06 -4.96
C GLU A 12 8.64 -2.15 -3.79
N LEU A 13 9.82 -2.40 -3.22
CA LEU A 13 10.40 -1.61 -2.16
C LEU A 13 11.49 -0.74 -2.75
N ARG A 14 11.36 0.57 -2.56
CA ARG A 14 12.35 1.56 -2.98
C ARG A 14 12.82 2.35 -1.77
N GLU A 15 14.09 2.18 -1.42
CA GLU A 15 14.71 3.02 -0.41
C GLU A 15 14.82 4.47 -0.92
N SER A 16 14.41 5.43 -0.10
CA SER A 16 14.62 6.83 -0.41
C SER A 16 16.11 7.16 -0.30
N SER A 17 16.61 8.06 -1.18
CA SER A 17 18.03 8.45 -1.22
C SER A 17 18.60 8.96 0.11
N GLY A 18 17.74 9.40 1.05
CA GLY A 18 18.15 9.86 2.37
C GLY A 18 17.98 8.83 3.51
N GLY A 19 17.56 7.60 3.23
CA GLY A 19 17.36 6.54 4.23
C GLY A 19 16.24 6.79 5.26
N LYS A 20 15.51 7.90 5.14
CA LYS A 20 14.43 8.29 6.08
C LYS A 20 13.07 7.70 5.73
N TYR A 21 12.87 7.29 4.48
CA TYR A 21 11.59 6.81 3.98
C TYR A 21 11.81 5.58 3.11
N LEU A 22 10.87 4.65 3.22
CA LEU A 22 10.75 3.49 2.34
C LEU A 22 9.52 3.73 1.45
N GLY A 23 9.75 3.88 0.15
CA GLY A 23 8.68 3.83 -0.83
C GLY A 23 8.23 2.39 -1.00
N VAL A 24 6.93 2.15 -0.88
CA VAL A 24 6.32 0.82 -1.08
C VAL A 24 5.27 0.97 -2.17
N THR A 25 5.50 0.33 -3.31
CA THR A 25 4.52 0.28 -4.39
C THR A 25 3.80 -1.05 -4.31
N VAL A 26 2.48 -1.00 -4.14
CA VAL A 26 1.62 -2.18 -4.02
C VAL A 26 0.62 -2.16 -5.17
N THR A 27 0.67 -3.17 -6.03
CA THR A 27 -0.33 -3.34 -7.09
C THR A 27 -1.45 -4.22 -6.55
N VAL A 28 -2.68 -3.69 -6.52
CA VAL A 28 -3.86 -4.41 -6.03
C VAL A 28 -4.94 -4.41 -7.10
N THR A 29 -5.70 -5.52 -7.20
CA THR A 29 -6.87 -5.57 -8.07
C THR A 29 -8.10 -5.15 -7.26
N ALA A 30 -8.53 -3.89 -7.44
CA ALA A 30 -9.74 -3.39 -6.80
C ALA A 30 -10.99 -3.93 -7.52
N THR A 31 -11.72 -4.84 -6.88
CA THR A 31 -12.99 -5.38 -7.41
C THR A 31 -14.19 -4.50 -7.06
N SER A 32 -14.01 -3.56 -6.12
CA SER A 32 -15.06 -2.65 -5.66
C SER A 32 -14.46 -1.35 -5.10
N ARG A 33 -15.23 -0.26 -5.16
CA ARG A 33 -14.80 1.05 -4.65
C ARG A 33 -14.60 1.04 -3.14
N GLU A 34 -15.47 0.34 -2.41
CA GLU A 34 -15.36 0.21 -0.95
C GLU A 34 -14.06 -0.50 -0.53
N GLN A 35 -13.62 -1.50 -1.29
CA GLN A 35 -12.34 -2.20 -1.08
C GLN A 35 -11.16 -1.23 -1.21
N LEU A 36 -11.18 -0.35 -2.21
CA LEU A 36 -10.14 0.67 -2.40
C LEU A 36 -10.15 1.71 -1.27
N ASP A 37 -11.33 2.14 -0.84
CA ASP A 37 -11.49 3.12 0.24
C ASP A 37 -11.00 2.54 1.58
N GLU A 38 -11.30 1.27 1.86
CA GLU A 38 -10.85 0.57 3.06
C GLU A 38 -9.33 0.38 3.07
N LEU A 39 -8.74 0.01 1.93
CA LEU A 39 -7.28 -0.04 1.75
C LEU A 39 -6.63 1.32 2.03
N TYR A 40 -7.14 2.38 1.41
CA TYR A 40 -6.62 3.73 1.61
C TYR A 40 -6.75 4.16 3.08
N ARG A 41 -7.89 3.88 3.72
CA ARG A 41 -8.17 4.24 5.10
C ARG A 41 -7.24 3.51 6.07
N THR A 42 -7.05 2.21 5.88
CA THR A 42 -6.20 1.36 6.71
C THR A 42 -4.72 1.72 6.57
N LEU A 43 -4.26 2.01 5.35
CA LEU A 43 -2.89 2.50 5.13
C LEU A 43 -2.68 3.88 5.75
N ARG A 44 -3.66 4.78 5.61
CA ARG A 44 -3.58 6.15 6.15
C ARG A 44 -3.57 6.21 7.68
N THR A 45 -4.24 5.29 8.37
CA THR A 45 -4.26 5.25 9.85
C THR A 45 -3.05 4.53 10.45
N HIS A 46 -2.22 3.90 9.62
CA HIS A 46 -1.07 3.15 10.10
C HIS A 46 0.07 4.07 10.57
N PRO A 47 0.60 3.94 11.80
CA PRO A 47 1.53 4.90 12.40
C PRO A 47 2.89 5.00 11.68
N MET A 48 3.27 3.97 10.90
CA MET A 48 4.49 3.97 10.08
C MET A 48 4.30 4.54 8.68
N VAL A 49 3.07 4.85 8.28
CA VAL A 49 2.76 5.41 6.96
C VAL A 49 2.73 6.92 7.07
N LYS A 50 3.64 7.58 6.36
CA LYS A 50 3.75 9.05 6.34
C LYS A 50 2.92 9.70 5.24
N VAL A 51 2.83 9.05 4.07
CA VAL A 51 2.12 9.54 2.88
C VAL A 51 1.59 8.33 2.10
N VAL A 52 0.38 8.46 1.55
CA VAL A 52 -0.24 7.51 0.61
C VAL A 52 -0.55 8.29 -0.67
N LEU A 53 -0.25 7.73 -1.84
CA LEU A 53 -0.46 8.33 -3.17
C LEU A 53 -1.57 7.60 -3.93
#